data_AF-X6N3G3-F1
#
_entry.id   AF-X6N3G3-F1
#
_cell.length_a   1.000
_cell.length_b   1.000
_cell.length_c   1.000
_cell.angle_alpha   90.00
_cell.angle_beta   90.00
_cell.angle_gamma   90.00
#
_symmetry.space_group_name_H-M   'P 1'
#
loop_
_entity.id
_entity.type
_entity.pdbx_description
1 polymer ?
#
loop_
_entity_poly.entity_id
_entity_poly.type
_entity_poly.pdbx_seq_one_letter_code
_entity_poly.pdbx_strand_id
1 'polypeptide(L)'
;MNGAENIKEKAHEKETENEGNQEQSIAVHEDAFMDLWMQIMKDVNRTLQYREFFRKTSTKYMVSNVLYIWVRSKGTAKGYLQGMNELVAILLCALHYDCLQLHKNNNTSLYDSHPTSLPPLFALAIFALSCTCVYRVCICTCICVCVCVCVCVCVNKARGCNHTRVDQ
;
A
#
# COMPACT_ATOMS: atom_id res chain seq x y z
N MET A 1 58.87 -21.29 8.73
CA MET A 1 57.49 -21.80 8.60
C MET A 1 56.48 -20.98 9.40
N ASN A 2 56.75 -19.71 9.74
CA ASN A 2 55.92 -18.93 10.69
C ASN A 2 54.95 -17.93 10.01
N GLY A 3 54.81 -17.96 8.68
CA GLY A 3 54.01 -16.99 7.94
C GLY A 3 52.51 -17.34 7.80
N ALA A 4 52.14 -18.60 7.98
CA ALA A 4 50.79 -19.08 7.69
C ALA A 4 49.78 -18.92 8.85
N GLU A 5 50.25 -18.86 10.11
CA GLU A 5 49.36 -18.68 11.28
C GLU A 5 48.81 -17.25 11.39
N ASN A 6 49.59 -16.24 10.99
CA ASN A 6 49.20 -14.83 11.11
C ASN A 6 48.06 -14.41 10.14
N ILE A 7 47.81 -15.21 9.10
CA ILE A 7 46.74 -14.93 8.10
C ILE A 7 45.37 -15.39 8.62
N LYS A 8 45.31 -16.44 9.44
CA LYS A 8 44.03 -16.96 9.96
C LYS A 8 43.44 -16.07 11.06
N GLU A 9 44.28 -15.45 11.87
CA GLU A 9 43.84 -14.58 12.97
C GLU A 9 43.17 -13.30 12.46
N LYS A 10 43.74 -12.68 11.42
CA LYS A 10 43.15 -11.49 10.76
C LYS A 10 41.85 -11.74 10.00
N ALA A 11 41.57 -12.99 9.60
CA ALA A 11 40.32 -13.32 8.93
C ALA A 11 39.14 -13.39 9.94
N HIS A 12 39.40 -13.87 11.16
CA HIS A 12 38.39 -14.05 12.18
C HIS A 12 37.97 -12.73 12.86
N GLU A 13 38.87 -11.76 13.00
CA GLU A 13 38.51 -10.40 13.46
C GLU A 13 37.61 -9.66 12.45
N LYS A 14 37.74 -9.96 11.15
CA LYS A 14 36.96 -9.27 10.11
C LYS A 14 35.52 -9.77 9.99
N GLU A 15 35.27 -11.03 10.32
CA GLU A 15 33.91 -11.60 10.32
C GLU A 15 33.08 -11.07 11.51
N THR A 16 33.71 -10.88 12.67
CA THR A 16 33.02 -10.39 13.88
C THR A 16 32.66 -8.90 13.82
N GLU A 17 33.43 -8.05 13.13
CA GLU A 17 33.05 -6.65 12.89
C GLU A 17 31.84 -6.50 11.94
N ASN A 18 31.61 -7.47 11.04
CA ASN A 18 30.56 -7.38 10.04
C ASN A 18 29.18 -7.76 10.60
N GLU A 19 29.12 -8.72 11.53
CA GLU A 19 27.87 -9.11 12.21
C GLU A 19 27.34 -7.99 13.13
N GLY A 20 28.22 -7.31 13.86
CA GLY A 20 27.83 -6.19 14.73
C GLY A 20 27.25 -4.98 13.97
N ASN A 21 27.77 -4.67 12.78
CA ASN A 21 27.24 -3.58 11.95
C ASN A 21 25.85 -3.91 11.36
N GLN A 22 25.56 -5.18 11.09
CA GLN A 22 24.28 -5.60 10.54
C GLN A 22 23.16 -5.52 11.59
N GLU A 23 23.38 -6.01 12.80
CA GLU A 23 22.41 -5.90 13.91
C GLU A 23 22.08 -4.44 14.25
N GLN A 24 23.10 -3.57 14.31
CA GLN A 24 22.89 -2.16 14.62
C GLN A 24 22.06 -1.44 13.53
N SER A 25 22.22 -1.82 12.26
CA SER A 25 21.42 -1.25 11.17
C SER A 25 19.95 -1.66 11.21
N ILE A 26 19.65 -2.88 11.69
CA ILE A 26 18.30 -3.41 11.78
C ILE A 26 17.53 -2.70 12.90
N ALA A 27 18.13 -2.55 14.08
CA ALA A 27 17.50 -1.89 15.22
C ALA A 27 17.12 -0.43 14.90
N VAL A 28 18.03 0.32 14.27
CA VAL A 28 17.76 1.71 13.87
C VAL A 28 16.60 1.82 12.89
N HIS A 29 16.43 0.84 12.00
CA HIS A 29 15.32 0.83 11.05
C HIS A 29 13.98 0.44 11.69
N GLU A 30 13.99 -0.44 12.70
CA GLU A 30 12.80 -0.83 13.47
C GLU A 30 12.26 0.32 14.33
N ASP A 31 13.15 1.07 14.98
CA ASP A 31 12.75 2.23 15.79
C ASP A 31 12.07 3.30 14.92
N ALA A 32 12.68 3.61 13.76
CA ALA A 32 12.10 4.55 12.80
C ALA A 32 10.77 4.06 12.20
N PHE A 33 10.55 2.74 12.12
CA PHE A 33 9.27 2.16 11.72
C PHE A 33 8.19 2.45 12.77
N MET A 34 8.49 2.17 14.04
CA MET A 34 7.54 2.31 15.14
C MET A 34 7.16 3.77 15.37
N ASP A 35 8.12 4.69 15.29
CA ASP A 35 7.87 6.13 15.43
C ASP A 35 6.90 6.66 14.37
N LEU A 36 7.12 6.28 13.11
CA LEU A 36 6.23 6.67 12.01
C LEU A 36 4.81 6.13 12.21
N TRP A 37 4.70 4.85 12.57
CA TRP A 37 3.40 4.22 12.80
C TRP A 37 2.65 4.87 13.97
N MET A 38 3.36 5.16 15.07
CA MET A 38 2.80 5.86 16.23
C MET A 38 2.30 7.26 15.86
N GLN A 39 3.08 8.01 15.08
CA GLN A 39 2.69 9.34 14.61
C GLN A 39 1.41 9.29 13.77
N ILE A 40 1.32 8.36 12.81
CA ILE A 40 0.12 8.16 11.98
C ILE A 40 -1.08 7.78 12.85
N MET A 41 -0.93 6.79 13.74
CA MET A 41 -2.02 6.31 14.59
C MET A 41 -2.54 7.39 15.55
N LYS A 42 -1.66 8.24 16.08
CA LYS A 42 -2.04 9.39 16.92
C LYS A 42 -3.00 10.31 16.18
N ASP A 43 -2.72 10.61 14.92
CA ASP A 43 -3.55 11.49 14.08
C ASP A 43 -4.84 10.83 13.61
N VAL A 44 -4.77 9.57 13.20
CA VAL A 44 -5.94 8.79 12.80
C VAL A 44 -6.95 8.66 13.96
N ASN A 45 -6.47 8.49 15.19
CA ASN A 45 -7.34 8.39 16.37
C ASN A 45 -8.17 9.66 16.65
N ARG A 46 -7.69 10.84 16.25
CA ARG A 46 -8.41 12.12 16.37
C ARG A 46 -9.21 12.48 15.11
N THR A 47 -9.04 11.76 14.02
CA THR A 47 -9.64 12.08 12.71
C THR A 47 -11.14 11.80 12.70
N LEU A 48 -11.94 12.83 12.39
CA LEU A 48 -13.38 12.77 12.11
C LEU A 48 -14.21 11.91 13.11
N GLN A 49 -13.85 11.92 14.40
CA GLN A 49 -14.49 11.04 15.41
C GLN A 49 -16.00 11.29 15.62
N TYR A 50 -16.54 12.42 15.12
CA TYR A 50 -17.98 12.69 15.10
C TYR A 50 -18.76 11.77 14.13
N ARG A 51 -18.09 11.11 13.18
CA ARG A 51 -18.70 10.12 12.28
C ARG A 51 -18.55 8.71 12.86
N GLU A 52 -19.63 7.94 12.90
CA GLU A 52 -19.59 6.54 13.38
C GLU A 52 -18.59 5.66 12.63
N PHE A 53 -18.47 5.85 11.32
CA PHE A 53 -17.51 5.14 10.48
C PHE A 53 -16.07 5.21 11.02
N PHE A 54 -15.60 6.40 11.43
CA PHE A 54 -14.23 6.59 11.93
C PHE A 54 -14.02 6.24 13.40
N ARG A 55 -15.10 5.93 14.15
CA ARG A 55 -14.98 5.40 15.51
C ARG A 55 -14.56 3.92 15.51
N LYS A 56 -14.81 3.20 14.41
CA LYS A 56 -14.48 1.77 14.28
C LYS A 56 -12.97 1.56 14.18
N THR A 57 -12.44 0.68 15.03
CA THR A 57 -11.02 0.29 15.04
C THR A 57 -10.54 -0.21 13.69
N SER A 58 -11.35 -0.98 12.97
CA SER A 58 -11.03 -1.45 11.61
C SER A 58 -10.82 -0.31 10.61
N THR A 59 -11.62 0.75 10.70
CA THR A 59 -11.50 1.91 9.82
C THR A 59 -10.23 2.70 10.14
N LYS A 60 -9.89 2.83 11.43
CA LYS A 60 -8.63 3.45 11.86
C LYS A 60 -7.41 2.72 11.28
N TYR A 61 -7.35 1.39 11.43
CA TYR A 61 -6.27 0.60 10.84
C TYR A 61 -6.21 0.71 9.31
N MET A 62 -7.36 0.75 8.63
CA MET A 62 -7.41 0.95 7.18
C MET A 62 -6.81 2.31 6.76
N VAL A 63 -7.19 3.41 7.43
CA VAL A 63 -6.62 4.74 7.16
C VAL A 63 -5.11 4.74 7.43
N SER A 64 -4.68 4.17 8.56
CA SER A 64 -3.27 4.11 8.94
C SER A 64 -2.44 3.30 7.96
N ASN A 65 -2.93 2.15 7.49
CA ASN A 65 -2.27 1.33 6.48
C ASN A 65 -2.07 2.10 5.17
N VAL A 66 -3.11 2.80 4.69
CA VAL A 66 -3.02 3.61 3.47
C VAL A 66 -1.96 4.70 3.61
N LEU A 67 -1.96 5.43 4.72
CA LEU A 67 -0.97 6.47 4.99
C LEU A 67 0.45 5.89 5.11
N TYR A 68 0.60 4.79 5.84
CA TYR A 68 1.88 4.14 6.05
C TYR A 68 2.49 3.66 4.73
N ILE A 69 1.71 2.96 3.89
CA ILE A 69 2.13 2.51 2.56
C ILE A 69 2.47 3.71 1.68
N TRP A 70 1.66 4.77 1.70
CA TRP A 70 1.91 5.97 0.91
C TRP A 70 3.24 6.62 1.28
N VAL A 71 3.51 6.81 2.58
CA VAL A 71 4.77 7.41 3.06
C VAL A 71 5.96 6.56 2.66
N ARG A 72 5.87 5.23 2.85
CA ARG A 72 6.94 4.30 2.48
C ARG A 72 7.19 4.24 0.97
N SER A 73 6.16 4.42 0.15
CA SER A 73 6.27 4.40 -1.32
C SER A 73 7.03 5.61 -1.90
N LYS A 74 7.11 6.73 -1.17
CA LYS A 74 7.74 7.97 -1.64
C LYS A 74 9.24 8.06 -1.34
N GLY A 75 9.81 7.06 -0.66
CA GLY A 75 11.22 7.08 -0.22
C GLY A 75 11.47 8.08 0.90
N THR A 76 12.75 8.36 1.19
CA THR A 76 13.18 9.18 2.33
C THR A 76 12.91 10.69 2.17
N ALA A 77 12.48 11.15 1.00
CA ALA A 77 12.41 12.57 0.68
C ALA A 77 11.27 13.31 1.40
N LYS A 78 10.13 12.65 1.69
CA LYS A 78 8.99 13.26 2.39
C LYS A 78 8.33 12.23 3.30
N GLY A 79 8.44 12.47 4.62
CA GLY A 79 7.76 11.69 5.64
C GLY A 79 6.26 11.97 5.72
N TYR A 80 5.62 11.39 6.73
CA TYR A 80 4.24 11.71 7.08
C TYR A 80 4.11 13.18 7.52
N LEU A 81 3.08 13.88 7.02
CA LEU A 81 2.74 15.24 7.45
C LEU A 81 1.37 15.23 8.14
N GLN A 82 1.27 15.94 9.25
CA GLN A 82 -0.01 16.13 9.95
C GLN A 82 -1.03 16.78 8.99
N GLY A 83 -2.26 16.27 8.99
CA GLY A 83 -3.34 16.69 8.09
C GLY A 83 -3.56 15.76 6.90
N MET A 84 -2.56 14.94 6.53
CA MET A 84 -2.73 13.91 5.49
C MET A 84 -3.82 12.90 5.82
N ASN A 85 -3.97 12.59 7.12
CA ASN A 85 -5.05 11.77 7.67
C ASN A 85 -6.44 12.30 7.34
N GLU A 86 -6.65 13.63 7.33
CA GLU A 86 -7.94 14.24 7.01
C GLU A 86 -8.26 14.11 5.52
N LEU A 87 -7.26 14.28 4.65
CA LEU A 87 -7.43 14.09 3.19
C LEU A 87 -7.81 12.65 2.86
N VAL A 88 -7.11 11.67 3.42
CA VAL A 88 -7.41 10.24 3.23
C VAL A 88 -8.79 9.90 3.79
N ALA A 89 -9.18 10.49 4.92
CA ALA A 89 -10.49 10.28 5.51
C ALA A 89 -11.62 10.80 4.62
N ILE A 90 -11.47 11.97 3.98
CA ILE A 90 -12.46 12.50 3.04
C ILE A 90 -12.63 11.57 1.83
N LEU A 91 -11.51 11.09 1.26
CA LEU A 91 -11.54 10.16 0.13
C LEU A 91 -12.21 8.83 0.50
N LEU A 92 -11.87 8.26 1.67
CA LEU A 92 -12.51 7.04 2.16
C LEU A 92 -14.00 7.22 2.43
N CYS A 93 -14.42 8.39 2.92
CA CYS A 93 -15.83 8.73 3.08
C CYS A 93 -16.58 8.67 1.75
N ALA A 94 -16.04 9.31 0.71
CA ALA A 94 -16.65 9.33 -0.62
C ALA A 94 -16.75 7.90 -1.20
N LEU A 95 -15.64 7.14 -1.15
CA LEU A 95 -15.60 5.76 -1.63
C LEU A 95 -16.56 4.84 -0.85
N HIS A 96 -16.66 5.01 0.47
CA HIS A 96 -17.58 4.24 1.29
C HIS A 96 -19.04 4.52 0.91
N TYR A 97 -19.38 5.80 0.68
CA TYR A 97 -20.73 6.19 0.26
C TYR A 97 -21.09 5.62 -1.12
N ASP A 98 -20.18 5.70 -2.09
CA ASP A 98 -20.39 5.11 -3.42
C ASP A 98 -20.60 3.60 -3.34
N CYS A 99 -19.82 2.90 -2.52
CA CYS A 99 -20.01 1.47 -2.27
C CYS A 99 -21.37 1.15 -1.64
N LEU A 100 -21.83 1.96 -0.68
CA LEU A 100 -23.16 1.78 -0.07
C LEU A 100 -24.29 1.97 -1.09
N GLN A 101 -24.18 2.97 -1.98
CA GLN A 101 -25.19 3.22 -3.00
C GLN A 101 -25.25 2.09 -4.03
N LEU A 102 -24.10 1.56 -4.46
CA LEU A 102 -24.05 0.41 -5.34
C LEU A 102 -24.70 -0.84 -4.73
N HIS A 103 -24.46 -1.08 -3.43
CA HIS A 103 -25.05 -2.23 -2.75
C HIS A 103 -26.59 -2.13 -2.66
N LYS A 104 -27.13 -0.93 -2.39
CA LYS A 104 -28.59 -0.71 -2.38
C LYS A 104 -29.22 -0.97 -3.74
N ASN A 105 -28.57 -0.53 -4.82
CA ASN A 105 -29.10 -0.71 -6.18
C ASN A 105 -29.15 -2.19 -6.58
N ASN A 106 -28.12 -2.96 -6.24
CA ASN A 106 -28.07 -4.40 -6.55
C ASN A 106 -29.16 -5.19 -5.82
N ASN A 107 -29.47 -4.83 -4.58
CA ASN A 107 -30.52 -5.52 -3.80
C ASN A 107 -31.94 -5.17 -4.29
N THR A 108 -32.12 -4.02 -4.94
CA THR A 108 -33.41 -3.59 -5.48
C THR A 108 -33.75 -4.28 -6.81
N SER A 109 -32.73 -4.65 -7.60
CA SER A 109 -32.91 -5.29 -8.91
C SER A 109 -33.36 -6.76 -8.86
N LEU A 110 -33.37 -7.41 -7.68
CA LEU A 110 -33.66 -8.85 -7.58
C LEU A 110 -35.14 -9.19 -7.35
N TYR A 111 -36.01 -8.20 -7.15
CA TYR A 111 -37.44 -8.42 -6.84
C TYR A 111 -38.43 -7.97 -7.92
N ASP A 112 -37.96 -7.44 -9.05
CA ASP A 112 -38.86 -6.92 -10.09
C ASP A 112 -38.60 -7.56 -11.46
N SER A 113 -38.74 -8.88 -11.51
CA SER A 113 -38.95 -9.60 -12.77
C SER A 113 -40.45 -9.81 -12.98
N HIS A 114 -41.16 -8.75 -13.36
CA HIS A 114 -42.41 -8.88 -14.11
C HIS A 114 -42.14 -8.52 -15.59
N PRO A 115 -42.51 -9.38 -16.56
CA PRO A 115 -42.31 -9.10 -17.97
C PRO A 115 -43.45 -8.21 -18.45
N THR A 116 -43.16 -7.02 -19.00
CA THR A 116 -43.87 -6.43 -20.15
C THR A 116 -43.34 -5.04 -20.54
N SER A 117 -42.97 -4.92 -21.82
CA SER A 117 -42.73 -3.69 -22.64
C SER A 117 -41.71 -2.65 -22.14
N LEU A 118 -40.54 -2.62 -22.81
CA LEU A 118 -39.44 -1.67 -22.55
C LEU A 118 -39.64 -0.28 -23.18
N PRO A 119 -39.48 0.83 -22.42
CA PRO A 119 -39.34 2.19 -22.93
C PRO A 119 -37.86 2.60 -23.21
N PRO A 120 -37.61 3.66 -24.01
CA PRO A 120 -36.27 4.07 -24.50
C PRO A 120 -35.24 4.48 -23.44
N LEU A 121 -35.61 4.58 -22.16
CA LEU A 121 -34.70 4.87 -21.05
C LEU A 121 -33.71 3.73 -20.76
N PHE A 122 -34.02 2.49 -21.18
CA PHE A 122 -33.12 1.34 -21.06
C PHE A 122 -31.84 1.49 -21.91
N ALA A 123 -31.89 2.19 -23.04
CA ALA A 123 -30.70 2.40 -23.88
C ALA A 123 -29.68 3.35 -23.21
N LEU A 124 -30.15 4.38 -22.50
CA LEU A 124 -29.29 5.29 -21.72
C LEU A 124 -28.67 4.59 -20.50
N ALA A 125 -29.43 3.70 -19.85
CA ALA A 125 -28.93 2.89 -18.74
C ALA A 125 -27.82 1.93 -19.21
N ILE A 126 -27.98 1.28 -20.36
CA ILE A 126 -26.96 0.39 -20.95
C ILE A 126 -25.67 1.17 -21.28
N PHE A 127 -25.78 2.39 -21.81
CA PHE A 127 -24.61 3.25 -22.07
C PHE A 127 -23.90 3.67 -20.77
N ALA A 128 -24.65 4.07 -19.74
CA ALA A 128 -24.08 4.43 -18.43
C ALA A 128 -23.44 3.23 -17.71
N LEU A 129 -24.09 2.06 -17.73
CA LEU A 129 -23.58 0.81 -17.18
C LEU A 129 -22.26 0.41 -17.87
N SER A 130 -22.20 0.47 -19.19
CA SER A 130 -20.97 0.16 -19.95
C SER A 130 -19.80 1.07 -19.55
N CYS A 131 -20.06 2.37 -19.31
CA CYS A 131 -19.03 3.34 -18.93
C CYS A 131 -18.48 3.10 -17.51
N THR A 132 -19.34 2.73 -16.54
CA THR A 132 -18.90 2.36 -15.18
C THR A 132 -18.21 0.99 -15.11
N CYS A 133 -18.63 0.02 -15.94
CA CYS A 133 -17.99 -1.28 -16.03
C CYS A 133 -16.56 -1.15 -16.57
N VAL A 134 -16.39 -0.36 -17.64
CA VAL A 134 -15.08 -0.05 -18.22
C VAL A 134 -14.22 0.68 -17.19
N TYR A 135 -14.74 1.69 -16.47
CA TYR A 135 -13.95 2.41 -15.47
C TYR A 135 -13.47 1.53 -14.31
N ARG A 136 -14.33 0.64 -13.78
CA ARG A 136 -13.92 -0.30 -12.71
C ARG A 136 -12.91 -1.34 -13.19
N VAL A 137 -13.15 -1.97 -14.34
CA VAL A 137 -12.20 -2.96 -14.90
C VAL A 137 -10.89 -2.28 -15.28
N CYS A 138 -10.93 -1.05 -15.82
CA CYS A 138 -9.75 -0.26 -16.14
C CYS A 138 -8.95 0.09 -14.89
N ILE A 139 -9.58 0.56 -13.80
CA ILE A 139 -8.83 0.86 -12.56
C ILE A 139 -8.25 -0.40 -11.94
N CYS A 140 -9.02 -1.50 -11.87
CA CYS A 140 -8.51 -2.75 -11.33
C CYS A 140 -7.35 -3.29 -12.17
N THR A 141 -7.48 -3.32 -13.50
CA THR A 141 -6.39 -3.75 -14.40
C THR A 141 -5.21 -2.79 -14.38
N CYS A 142 -5.43 -1.47 -14.31
CA CYS A 142 -4.36 -0.50 -14.18
C CYS A 142 -3.58 -0.70 -12.88
N ILE A 143 -4.26 -0.90 -11.74
CA ILE A 143 -3.61 -1.18 -10.46
C ILE A 143 -2.88 -2.53 -10.53
N CYS A 144 -3.51 -3.58 -11.05
CA CYS A 144 -2.88 -4.89 -11.21
C CYS A 144 -1.62 -4.82 -12.09
N VAL A 145 -1.69 -4.16 -13.26
CA VAL A 145 -0.54 -3.97 -14.15
C VAL A 145 0.53 -3.10 -13.50
N CYS A 146 0.16 -2.03 -12.81
CA CYS A 146 1.12 -1.19 -12.08
C CYS A 146 1.87 -2.01 -11.02
N VAL A 147 1.16 -2.83 -10.23
CA VAL A 147 1.78 -3.71 -9.23
C VAL A 147 2.65 -4.78 -9.90
N CYS A 148 2.16 -5.43 -10.96
CA CYS A 148 2.94 -6.43 -11.71
C CYS A 148 4.24 -5.84 -12.29
N VAL A 149 4.18 -4.67 -12.92
CA VAL A 149 5.37 -4.00 -13.48
C VAL A 149 6.31 -3.56 -12.36
N CYS A 150 5.80 -3.06 -11.24
CA CYS A 150 6.62 -2.73 -10.07
C CYS A 150 7.36 -3.96 -9.53
N VAL A 151 6.67 -5.11 -9.38
CA VAL A 151 7.30 -6.36 -8.94
C VAL A 151 8.33 -6.85 -9.96
N CYS A 152 8.03 -6.81 -11.25
CA CYS A 152 8.97 -7.23 -12.30
C CYS A 152 10.24 -6.37 -12.34
N VAL A 153 10.12 -5.04 -12.21
CA VAL A 153 11.28 -4.13 -12.16
C VAL A 153 12.10 -4.37 -10.88
N CYS A 154 11.44 -4.54 -9.73
CA CYS A 154 12.12 -4.82 -8.46
C CYS A 154 12.88 -6.16 -8.50
N VAL A 155 12.27 -7.22 -9.04
CA VAL A 155 12.89 -8.54 -9.17
C VAL A 155 14.06 -8.53 -10.15
N ASN A 156 13.96 -7.81 -11.26
CA ASN A 156 15.05 -7.71 -12.24
C ASN A 156 16.24 -6.90 -11.69
N LYS A 157 15.97 -5.86 -10.90
CA LYS A 157 17.03 -5.10 -10.21
C LYS A 157 17.74 -5.93 -9.14
N ALA A 158 17.01 -6.80 -8.43
CA ALA A 158 17.59 -7.74 -7.47
C ALA A 158 18.47 -8.83 -8.13
N ARG A 159 18.16 -9.21 -9.38
CA ARG A 159 18.91 -10.23 -10.13
C ARG A 159 20.09 -9.65 -10.94
N GLY A 160 20.10 -8.35 -11.23
CA GLY A 160 21.14 -7.68 -12.01
C GLY A 160 22.44 -7.35 -11.25
N CYS A 161 22.50 -7.54 -9.94
CA CYS A 161 23.69 -7.20 -9.13
C CYS A 161 24.70 -8.35 -8.93
N ASN A 162 24.52 -9.51 -9.58
CA ASN A 162 25.43 -10.66 -9.47
C ASN A 162 26.28 -10.91 -10.74
N HIS A 163 26.61 -9.85 -11.49
CA HIS A 163 27.54 -9.99 -12.61
C HIS A 163 28.81 -9.15 -12.42
N THR A 164 29.88 -9.91 -12.14
CA THR A 164 31.30 -9.62 -12.35
C THR A 164 31.96 -8.50 -11.53
N ARG A 165 32.54 -8.92 -10.40
CA ARG A 165 33.89 -8.49 -10.02
C ARG A 165 34.79 -9.72 -9.95
N VAL A 166 35.26 -10.16 -11.12
CA VAL A 166 36.43 -11.03 -11.23
C VAL A 166 37.56 -10.07 -11.60
N ASP A 167 38.24 -9.54 -10.58
CA ASP A 167 39.46 -8.76 -10.76
C ASP A 167 40.60 -9.76 -11.05
N GLN A 168 41.22 -9.61 -12.22
CA GLN A 168 42.54 -10.15 -12.57
C GLN A 168 43.63 -9.19 -12.15
#